data_AF-A0A943PTQ1-F1
#
_entry.id   AF-A0A943PTQ1-F1
#
_cell.length_a   1.000
_cell.length_b   1.000
_cell.length_c   1.000
_cell.angle_alpha   90.00
_cell.angle_beta   90.00
_cell.angle_gamma   90.00
#
_symmetry.space_group_name_H-M   'P 1'
#
loop_
_entity.id
_entity.type
_entity.pdbx_description
1 polymer ?
#
loop_
_entity_poly.entity_id
_entity_poly.type
_entity_poly.pdbx_seq_one_letter_code
_entity_poly.pdbx_strand_id
1 'polypeptide(L)' 'MSVVKSFKYDYNTVLGYNTNYHDYYYANIPDYAVYMKQSKAKIGGGWNYTRYQVIKYYGSNGSILW' A
#
# COMPACT_ATOMS: atom_id res chain seq x y z
N MET A 1 -14.24 -3.21 -10.81
CA MET A 1 -13.45 -1.96 -10.74
C MET A 1 -11.98 -2.27 -10.45
N SER A 2 -11.03 -1.50 -11.01
CA SER A 2 -9.60 -1.66 -10.68
C SER A 2 -9.20 -0.74 -9.54
N VAL A 3 -8.51 -1.28 -8.52
CA VAL A 3 -8.06 -0.54 -7.33
C VAL A 3 -6.60 -0.82 -7.00
N VAL A 4 -5.95 0.12 -6.31
CA VAL A 4 -4.58 -0.07 -5.81
C VAL A 4 -4.56 -1.13 -4.73
N LYS A 5 -3.91 -2.26 -5.00
CA LYS A 5 -3.75 -3.36 -4.05
C LYS A 5 -2.47 -3.21 -3.23
N SER A 6 -1.38 -2.77 -3.84
CA SER A 6 -0.15 -2.46 -3.11
C SER A 6 0.66 -1.37 -3.79
N PHE A 7 1.52 -0.73 -3.02
CA PHE A 7 2.50 0.23 -3.51
C PHE A 7 3.65 0.31 -2.51
N LYS A 8 4.75 0.91 -2.94
CA LYS A 8 5.90 1.23 -2.11
C LYS A 8 6.05 2.74 -2.01
N TYR A 9 6.62 3.21 -0.91
CA TYR A 9 7.01 4.61 -0.75
C TYR A 9 8.23 4.72 0.14
N ASP A 10 8.94 5.84 0.02
CA ASP A 10 10.12 6.16 0.81
C ASP A 10 9.78 7.25 1.84
N TYR A 11 9.87 6.92 3.13
CA TYR A 11 9.86 7.94 4.17
C TYR A 11 11.23 8.59 4.26
N ASN A 12 11.33 9.86 3.87
CA ASN A 12 12.57 10.61 3.96
C ASN A 12 12.86 10.93 5.43
N THR A 13 13.94 10.36 5.96
CA THR A 13 14.28 10.49 7.40
C THR A 13 14.89 11.84 7.75
N VAL A 14 15.37 12.59 6.75
CA VAL A 14 15.92 13.94 6.93
C VAL A 14 14.81 14.99 6.90
N LEU A 15 13.86 14.83 5.97
CA LEU A 15 12.79 15.81 5.74
C LEU A 15 11.49 15.51 6.51
N GLY A 16 11.32 14.27 6.99
CA GLY A 16 10.20 13.88 7.83
C GLY A 16 8.87 13.63 7.09
N TYR A 17 8.89 13.37 5.79
CA TYR A 17 7.68 13.10 5.00
C TYR A 17 7.86 11.99 3.96
N ASN A 18 6.72 11.47 3.48
CA ASN A 18 6.67 10.41 2.48
C ASN A 18 6.97 10.96 1.08
N THR A 19 7.81 10.26 0.36
CA THR A 19 8.29 10.60 -0.98
C THR A 19 8.32 9.36 -1.85
N ASN A 20 8.53 9.55 -3.16
CA ASN A 20 8.82 8.47 -4.11
C ASN A 20 7.83 7.30 -4.00
N TYR A 21 6.56 7.54 -4.31
CA TYR A 21 5.58 6.48 -4.39
C TYR A 21 5.73 5.73 -5.70
N HIS A 22 5.89 4.40 -5.66
CA HIS A 22 6.19 3.60 -6.84
C HIS A 22 5.73 2.13 -6.68
N ASP A 23 5.95 1.32 -7.73
CA ASP A 23 5.65 -0.12 -7.75
C ASP A 23 4.18 -0.41 -7.38
N TYR A 24 3.29 0.37 -8.01
CA TYR A 24 1.86 0.22 -7.85
C TYR A 24 1.38 -1.06 -8.52
N TYR A 25 0.74 -1.91 -7.73
CA TYR A 25 0.01 -3.06 -8.22
C TYR A 25 -1.48 -2.80 -8.07
N TYR A 26 -2.21 -3.02 -9.17
CA TYR A 26 -3.65 -2.86 -9.24
C TYR A 26 -4.31 -4.23 -9.35
N ALA A 27 -5.45 -4.39 -8.68
CA ALA A 27 -6.27 -5.59 -8.76
C ALA A 27 -7.69 -5.22 -9.18
N ASN A 28 -8.28 -6.06 -10.03
CA ASN A 28 -9.70 -6.00 -10.33
C ASN A 28 -10.46 -6.64 -9.18
N ILE A 29 -11.29 -5.87 -8.50
CA ILE A 29 -12.19 -6.35 -7.45
C ILE A 29 -13.64 -6.17 -7.88
N PRO A 30 -14.56 -6.98 -7.34
CA PRO A 30 -15.99 -6.77 -7.52
C PRO A 30 -16.40 -5.36 -7.05
N ASP A 31 -17.37 -4.75 -7.72
CA ASP A 31 -17.74 -3.35 -7.45
C ASP A 31 -18.38 -3.14 -6.07
N TYR A 32 -18.87 -4.21 -5.45
CA TYR A 32 -19.41 -4.17 -4.08
C TYR A 32 -18.31 -4.24 -2.99
N ALA A 33 -17.06 -4.52 -3.36
CA ALA A 33 -15.98 -4.68 -2.41
C ALA A 33 -15.48 -3.31 -1.93
N VAL A 34 -15.29 -3.17 -0.62
CA VAL A 34 -14.86 -1.93 0.04
C VAL A 34 -13.49 -2.08 0.67
N TYR A 35 -12.78 -0.97 0.85
CA TYR A 35 -11.55 -0.96 1.61
C TYR A 35 -11.82 -1.35 3.07
N MET A 36 -11.07 -2.32 3.59
CA MET A 36 -11.20 -2.76 4.98
C MET A 36 -10.06 -2.23 5.84
N LYS A 37 -8.82 -2.48 5.42
CA LYS A 37 -7.61 -2.14 6.18
C LYS A 37 -6.39 -2.17 5.28
N GLN A 38 -5.26 -1.77 5.84
CA GLN A 38 -3.96 -1.92 5.20
C GLN A 38 -2.92 -2.45 6.18
N SER A 39 -1.92 -3.14 5.65
CA SER A 39 -0.69 -3.46 6.37
C SER A 39 0.45 -2.63 5.79
N LYS A 40 1.43 -2.31 6.63
CA LYS A 40 2.63 -1.58 6.25
C LYS A 40 3.84 -2.31 6.83
N ALA A 41 4.82 -2.61 6.00
CA ALA A 41 6.06 -3.25 6.40
C ALA A 41 7.26 -2.43 5.92
N LYS A 42 8.30 -2.29 6.76
CA LYS A 42 9.60 -1.79 6.34
C LYS A 42 10.27 -2.88 5.50
N ILE A 43 10.61 -2.58 4.25
CA ILE A 43 11.19 -3.55 3.31
C ILE A 43 12.60 -3.15 2.84
N GLY A 44 13.10 -2.01 3.30
CA GLY A 44 14.44 -1.54 2.96
C GLY A 44 14.68 -0.13 3.43
N GLY A 45 15.72 0.48 2.88
CA GLY A 45 16.09 1.86 3.14
C GLY A 45 17.48 2.16 2.64
N GLY A 46 17.87 3.42 2.78
CA GLY A 46 19.20 3.92 2.53
C GLY A 46 19.57 5.00 3.52
N TRP A 47 20.59 5.77 3.20
CA TRP A 47 21.13 6.79 4.11
C TRP A 47 20.08 7.84 4.54
N ASN A 48 19.21 8.29 3.64
CA ASN A 48 18.21 9.33 3.90
C ASN A 48 16.74 8.85 3.81
N TYR A 49 16.49 7.55 3.74
CA TYR A 49 15.12 7.06 3.63
C TYR A 49 14.90 5.67 4.22
N THR A 50 13.69 5.44 4.70
CA THR A 50 13.18 4.08 4.98
C THR A 50 12.11 3.73 3.95
N ARG A 51 12.25 2.59 3.28
CA ARG A 51 11.27 2.11 2.32
C ARG A 51 10.21 1.26 2.98
N TYR A 52 8.95 1.60 2.71
CA TYR A 52 7.79 0.84 3.17
C TYR A 52 7.02 0.26 1.99
N GLN A 53 6.52 -0.96 2.16
CA GLN A 53 5.50 -1.53 1.31
C GLN A 53 4.16 -1.48 2.04
N VAL A 54 3.13 -1.02 1.33
CA VAL A 54 1.75 -0.99 1.81
C VAL A 54 0.94 -1.98 1.01
N ILE A 55 0.16 -2.81 1.69
CA ILE A 55 -0.81 -3.71 1.09
C ILE A 55 -2.19 -3.29 1.59
N LYS A 56 -3.11 -3.02 0.67
CA LYS A 56 -4.50 -2.70 0.94
C LYS A 56 -5.34 -3.96 0.80
N TYR A 57 -6.22 -4.17 1.77
CA TYR A 57 -7.17 -5.28 1.79
C TYR A 57 -8.56 -4.75 1.51
N TYR A 58 -9.19 -5.34 0.51
CA TYR A 58 -10.56 -5.08 0.12
C TYR A 58 -11.40 -6.31 0.41
N GLY A 59 -12.67 -6.10 0.68
CA GLY A 59 -13.56 -7.20 1.06
C GLY A 59 -15.01 -6.79 1.07
N SER A 60 -15.86 -7.75 1.41
CA SER A 60 -17.30 -7.57 1.52
C SER A 60 -17.84 -8.49 2.61
N ASN A 61 -18.85 -8.04 3.35
CA ASN A 61 -19.50 -8.82 4.41
C ASN A 61 -18.50 -9.48 5.39
N GLY A 62 -17.48 -8.73 5.80
CA GLY A 62 -16.45 -9.20 6.74
C GLY A 62 -15.40 -10.15 6.15
N SER A 63 -15.50 -10.52 4.87
CA SER A 63 -14.54 -11.41 4.19
C SER A 63 -13.58 -10.64 3.29
N ILE A 64 -12.28 -10.95 3.38
CA ILE A 64 -11.24 -10.38 2.50
C ILE A 64 -11.32 -11.06 1.14
N LEU A 65 -11.37 -10.24 0.09
CA LEU A 65 -11.31 -10.65 -1.31
C LEU A 65 -9.87 -10.39 -1.78
N TRP A 66 -9.15 -11.47 -2.11
CA TRP A 66 -7.74 -11.40 -2.46
C TRP A 66 -7.53 -10.90 -3.88
#